data_AF-G0A4W3-F1
#
_entry.id   AF-G0A4W3-F1
#
_cell.length_a   1.000
_cell.length_b   1.000
_cell.length_c   1.000
_cell.angle_alpha   90.00
_cell.angle_beta   90.00
_cell.angle_gamma   90.00
#
_symmetry.space_group_name_H-M   'P 1'
#
loop_
_entity.id
_entity.type
_entity.pdbx_description
1 polymer ?
#
loop_
_entity_poly.entity_id
_entity_poly.type
_entity_poly.pdbx_seq_one_letter_code
_entity_poly.pdbx_strand_id
1 'polypeptide(L)'
;MDERQFWLMVQQAHELSGGDMERKCEILTALISKLAKDDAERFAHYFDAMMDRAYSWSLWGAAYVINGGCSDDCFADFRATLISCGRQSFELVLADPNRLAGDDLDEIDWFFEGVQYAVHDGVKAATGGTDYQREKAYSLQPSGMAWAEEDVYALFPKLSQKFASPSAHTQSIVKIPAGKIKRYLSRLKIWLSIIAVFAGCIIIAHYISPLLGINIKMALLATMVAVYLLLSIGVEIYRYRVRKSV
;
A
#
# COMPACT_ATOMS: atom_id res chain seq x y z
N MET A 1 -19.25 -1.70 -17.54
CA MET A 1 -19.67 -2.21 -16.23
C MET A 1 -20.47 -1.14 -15.54
N ASP A 2 -21.40 -1.53 -14.68
CA ASP A 2 -22.17 -0.63 -13.81
C ASP A 2 -21.51 -0.49 -12.42
N GLU A 3 -21.99 0.45 -11.59
CA GLU A 3 -21.44 0.70 -10.25
C GLU A 3 -21.56 -0.53 -9.33
N ARG A 4 -22.63 -1.32 -9.49
CA ARG A 4 -22.82 -2.55 -8.70
C ARG A 4 -21.74 -3.58 -9.03
N GLN A 5 -21.39 -3.74 -10.30
CA GLN A 5 -20.29 -4.62 -10.72
C GLN A 5 -18.94 -4.14 -10.18
N PHE A 6 -18.69 -2.82 -10.17
CA PHE A 6 -17.50 -2.24 -9.53
C PHE A 6 -17.41 -2.67 -8.06
N TRP A 7 -18.49 -2.46 -7.29
CA TRP A 7 -18.53 -2.83 -5.88
C TRP A 7 -18.41 -4.33 -5.64
N LEU A 8 -18.98 -5.17 -6.51
CA LEU A 8 -18.84 -6.63 -6.42
C LEU A 8 -17.37 -7.07 -6.58
N MET A 9 -16.63 -6.46 -7.50
CA MET A 9 -15.21 -6.77 -7.69
C MET A 9 -14.35 -6.32 -6.50
N VAL A 10 -14.62 -5.13 -5.96
CA VAL A 10 -13.95 -4.64 -4.74
C VAL A 10 -14.23 -5.56 -3.56
N GLN A 11 -15.49 -5.94 -3.37
CA GLN A 11 -15.91 -6.87 -2.31
C GLN A 11 -15.23 -8.25 -2.48
N GLN A 12 -15.17 -8.77 -3.71
CA GLN A 12 -14.48 -10.02 -4.00
C GLN A 12 -12.99 -9.96 -3.63
N ALA A 13 -12.29 -8.86 -3.97
CA ALA A 13 -10.90 -8.68 -3.58
C ALA A 13 -10.74 -8.61 -2.05
N HIS A 14 -11.64 -7.90 -1.38
CA HIS A 14 -11.67 -7.78 0.08
C HIS A 14 -11.82 -9.13 0.79
N GLU A 15 -12.79 -9.95 0.37
CA GLU A 15 -13.08 -11.25 0.98
C GLU A 15 -11.95 -12.26 0.73
N LEU A 16 -11.43 -12.31 -0.50
CA LEU A 16 -10.38 -13.25 -0.89
C LEU A 16 -9.00 -12.89 -0.30
N SER A 17 -8.80 -11.64 0.13
CA SER A 17 -7.53 -11.24 0.74
C SER A 17 -7.35 -11.74 2.16
N GLY A 18 -8.45 -12.05 2.86
CA GLY A 18 -8.42 -12.46 4.26
C GLY A 18 -7.80 -11.40 5.18
N GLY A 19 -7.99 -10.13 4.87
CA GLY A 19 -7.46 -8.99 5.64
C GLY A 19 -6.03 -8.55 5.28
N ASP A 20 -5.33 -9.26 4.39
CA ASP A 20 -3.98 -8.85 3.94
C ASP A 20 -4.10 -7.80 2.83
N MET A 21 -3.54 -6.59 3.05
CA MET A 21 -3.64 -5.46 2.12
C MET A 21 -2.80 -5.64 0.85
N GLU A 22 -1.60 -6.24 0.95
CA GLU A 22 -0.76 -6.55 -0.21
C GLU A 22 -1.51 -7.55 -1.11
N ARG A 23 -2.03 -8.62 -0.51
CA ARG A 23 -2.82 -9.63 -1.22
C ARG A 23 -4.10 -9.05 -1.83
N LYS A 24 -4.77 -8.13 -1.12
CA LYS A 24 -5.96 -7.44 -1.63
C LYS A 24 -5.63 -6.69 -2.93
N CYS A 25 -4.51 -5.98 -2.94
CA CYS A 25 -4.02 -5.26 -4.12
C CYS A 25 -3.70 -6.22 -5.27
N GLU A 26 -2.99 -7.32 -5.02
CA GLU A 26 -2.70 -8.33 -6.04
C GLU A 26 -3.97 -8.91 -6.68
N ILE A 27 -4.98 -9.23 -5.86
CA ILE A 27 -6.27 -9.75 -6.34
C ILE A 27 -7.01 -8.69 -7.14
N LEU A 28 -7.06 -7.45 -6.64
CA LEU A 28 -7.75 -6.35 -7.31
C LEU A 28 -7.13 -6.08 -8.69
N THR A 29 -5.81 -5.98 -8.80
CA THR A 29 -5.08 -5.86 -10.07
C THR A 29 -5.41 -7.02 -11.02
N ALA A 30 -5.39 -8.25 -10.51
CA ALA A 30 -5.67 -9.45 -11.30
C ALA A 30 -7.13 -9.55 -11.78
N LEU A 31 -8.08 -9.00 -11.03
CA LEU A 31 -9.49 -8.92 -11.42
C LEU A 31 -9.68 -7.86 -12.51
N ILE A 32 -9.14 -6.65 -12.32
CA ILE A 32 -9.30 -5.54 -13.27
C ILE A 32 -8.59 -5.84 -14.59
N SER A 33 -7.38 -6.41 -14.56
CA SER A 33 -6.60 -6.74 -15.79
C SER A 33 -7.28 -7.73 -16.74
N LYS A 34 -8.30 -8.46 -16.29
CA LYS A 34 -9.08 -9.40 -17.09
C LYS A 34 -10.35 -8.79 -17.69
N LEU A 35 -10.67 -7.55 -17.37
CA LEU A 35 -11.81 -6.84 -17.92
C LEU A 35 -11.58 -6.50 -19.39
N ALA A 36 -12.68 -6.34 -20.14
CA ALA A 36 -12.61 -5.64 -21.42
C ALA A 36 -12.19 -4.18 -21.20
N LYS A 37 -11.51 -3.58 -22.18
CA LYS A 37 -10.99 -2.20 -22.11
C LYS A 37 -12.03 -1.21 -21.55
N ASP A 38 -13.21 -1.14 -22.17
CA ASP A 38 -14.27 -0.21 -21.74
C ASP A 38 -14.77 -0.48 -20.31
N ASP A 39 -14.72 -1.73 -19.85
CA ASP A 39 -15.07 -2.08 -18.48
C ASP A 39 -14.01 -1.65 -17.49
N ALA A 40 -12.72 -1.79 -17.83
CA ALA A 40 -11.62 -1.32 -17.01
C ALA A 40 -11.60 0.21 -16.90
N GLU A 41 -11.84 0.94 -17.99
CA GLU A 41 -11.96 2.40 -17.96
C GLU A 41 -13.13 2.85 -17.06
N ARG A 42 -14.30 2.21 -17.19
CA ARG A 42 -15.44 2.47 -16.30
C ARG A 42 -15.16 2.10 -14.84
N PHE A 43 -14.41 1.03 -14.58
CA PHE A 43 -13.95 0.70 -13.22
C PHE A 43 -13.17 1.88 -12.63
N ALA A 44 -12.22 2.41 -13.40
CA ALA A 44 -11.39 3.54 -13.00
C ALA A 44 -12.23 4.79 -12.71
N HIS A 45 -13.21 5.10 -13.57
CA HIS A 45 -14.13 6.23 -13.36
C HIS A 45 -14.98 6.07 -12.09
N TYR A 46 -15.47 4.87 -11.78
CA TYR A 46 -16.16 4.63 -10.51
C TYR A 46 -15.24 4.78 -9.31
N PHE A 47 -14.00 4.29 -9.40
CA PHE A 47 -13.00 4.48 -8.35
C PHE A 47 -12.72 5.97 -8.09
N ASP A 48 -12.48 6.74 -9.16
CA ASP A 48 -12.31 8.20 -9.10
C ASP A 48 -13.52 8.92 -8.48
N ALA A 49 -14.73 8.52 -8.86
CA ALA A 49 -15.96 9.07 -8.30
C ALA A 49 -16.08 8.79 -6.79
N MET A 50 -15.65 7.61 -6.33
CA MET A 50 -15.63 7.30 -4.89
C MET A 50 -14.53 8.05 -4.14
N MET A 51 -13.36 8.24 -4.75
CA MET A 51 -12.29 9.08 -4.20
C MET A 51 -12.75 10.53 -4.01
N ASP A 52 -13.54 11.06 -4.95
CA ASP A 52 -14.15 12.38 -4.88
C ASP A 52 -15.24 12.46 -3.81
N ARG A 53 -16.14 11.47 -3.73
CA ARG A 53 -17.18 11.40 -2.69
C ARG A 53 -16.58 11.36 -1.28
N ALA A 54 -15.45 10.70 -1.12
CA ALA A 54 -14.73 10.60 0.15
C ALA A 54 -13.88 11.83 0.47
N TYR A 55 -13.71 12.78 -0.47
CA TYR A 55 -12.93 13.99 -0.25
C TYR A 55 -13.73 15.03 0.56
N SER A 56 -13.75 14.84 1.88
CA SER A 56 -14.46 15.71 2.83
C SER A 56 -13.62 16.01 4.06
N TRP A 57 -13.82 17.19 4.64
CA TRP A 57 -13.16 17.59 5.90
C TRP A 57 -13.53 16.68 7.06
N SER A 58 -14.76 16.17 7.11
CA SER A 58 -15.19 15.23 8.15
C SER A 58 -14.40 13.92 8.10
N LEU A 59 -14.21 13.35 6.91
CA LEU A 59 -13.43 12.13 6.77
C LEU A 59 -11.93 12.37 6.97
N TRP A 60 -11.41 13.53 6.55
CA TRP A 60 -10.02 13.90 6.81
C TRP A 60 -9.76 14.06 8.31
N GLY A 61 -10.68 14.66 9.06
CA GLY A 61 -10.53 14.78 10.52
C GLY A 61 -10.46 13.42 11.21
N ALA A 62 -11.24 12.45 10.75
CA ALA A 62 -11.15 11.07 11.25
C ALA A 62 -9.79 10.42 10.92
N ALA A 63 -9.32 10.55 9.66
CA ALA A 63 -8.00 10.08 9.25
C ALA A 63 -6.87 10.74 10.06
N TYR A 64 -6.99 12.04 10.32
CA TYR A 64 -6.05 12.81 11.15
C TYR A 64 -5.96 12.26 12.57
N VAL A 65 -7.11 11.98 13.21
CA VAL A 65 -7.14 11.42 14.57
C VAL A 65 -6.59 10.00 14.62
N ILE A 66 -6.84 9.18 13.59
CA ILE A 66 -6.33 7.81 13.52
C ILE A 66 -4.80 7.80 13.42
N ASN A 67 -4.21 8.67 12.60
CA ASN A 67 -2.77 8.68 12.31
C ASN A 67 -1.94 9.65 13.18
N GLY A 68 -2.61 10.48 14.00
CA GLY A 68 -1.94 11.56 14.73
C GLY A 68 -1.45 12.72 13.85
N GLY A 69 -2.16 12.99 12.76
CA GLY A 69 -1.79 13.93 11.69
C GLY A 69 -2.05 13.35 10.31
N CYS A 70 -2.40 14.12 9.28
CA CYS A 70 -2.55 13.55 7.92
C CYS A 70 -2.40 14.60 6.82
N SER A 71 -1.42 14.39 5.94
CA SER A 71 -1.20 15.17 4.71
C SER A 71 -2.21 14.81 3.61
N ASP A 72 -2.19 15.55 2.50
CA ASP A 72 -2.98 15.23 1.30
C ASP A 72 -2.72 13.80 0.79
N ASP A 73 -1.47 13.37 0.71
CA ASP A 73 -1.08 12.04 0.24
C ASP A 73 -1.57 10.95 1.20
N CYS A 74 -1.35 11.15 2.50
CA CYS A 74 -1.90 10.29 3.56
C CYS A 74 -3.43 10.15 3.42
N PHE A 75 -4.12 11.25 3.13
CA PHE A 75 -5.58 11.24 3.01
C PHE A 75 -6.05 10.61 1.69
N ALA A 76 -5.26 10.65 0.62
CA ALA A 76 -5.52 9.88 -0.59
C ALA A 76 -5.45 8.37 -0.30
N ASP A 77 -4.41 7.91 0.39
CA ASP A 77 -4.23 6.50 0.76
C ASP A 77 -5.35 6.00 1.69
N PHE A 78 -5.75 6.84 2.64
CA PHE A 78 -6.88 6.57 3.52
C PHE A 78 -8.18 6.33 2.74
N ARG A 79 -8.51 7.23 1.80
CA ARG A 79 -9.73 7.11 0.99
C ARG A 79 -9.69 5.87 0.10
N ALA A 80 -8.55 5.59 -0.53
CA ALA A 80 -8.37 4.41 -1.35
C ALA A 80 -8.56 3.13 -0.53
N THR A 81 -7.98 3.09 0.67
CA THR A 81 -8.16 1.96 1.61
C THR A 81 -9.61 1.79 2.01
N LEU A 82 -10.31 2.88 2.35
CA LEU A 82 -11.74 2.83 2.70
C LEU A 82 -12.59 2.25 1.58
N ILE A 83 -12.33 2.64 0.32
CA ILE A 83 -13.00 2.05 -0.85
C ILE A 83 -12.72 0.55 -0.92
N SER A 84 -11.47 0.12 -0.68
CA SER A 84 -11.06 -1.29 -0.67
C SER A 84 -11.73 -2.15 0.42
N CYS A 85 -12.39 -1.52 1.40
CA CYS A 85 -13.18 -2.20 2.43
C CYS A 85 -14.62 -2.53 1.99
N GLY A 86 -14.98 -2.17 0.75
CA GLY A 86 -16.27 -2.48 0.15
C GLY A 86 -17.34 -1.43 0.44
N ARG A 87 -18.46 -1.55 -0.30
CA ARG A 87 -19.52 -0.52 -0.34
C ARG A 87 -20.13 -0.24 1.02
N GLN A 88 -20.41 -1.29 1.81
CA GLN A 88 -21.09 -1.13 3.09
C GLN A 88 -20.25 -0.30 4.05
N SER A 89 -18.97 -0.63 4.21
CA SER A 89 -18.03 0.11 5.05
C SER A 89 -17.87 1.55 4.54
N PHE A 90 -17.70 1.72 3.24
CA PHE A 90 -17.60 3.04 2.60
C PHE A 90 -18.81 3.94 2.93
N GLU A 91 -20.03 3.49 2.65
CA GLU A 91 -21.25 4.29 2.86
C GLU A 91 -21.51 4.57 4.35
N LEU A 92 -21.25 3.59 5.23
CA LEU A 92 -21.43 3.77 6.67
C LEU A 92 -20.45 4.80 7.24
N VAL A 93 -19.18 4.77 6.80
CA VAL A 93 -18.13 5.69 7.26
C VAL A 93 -18.34 7.09 6.69
N LEU A 94 -18.80 7.23 5.44
CA LEU A 94 -19.18 8.55 4.90
C LEU A 94 -20.32 9.19 5.71
N ALA A 95 -21.26 8.40 6.19
CA ALA A 95 -22.37 8.90 7.01
C ALA A 95 -21.94 9.23 8.45
N ASP A 96 -21.02 8.44 9.04
CA ASP A 96 -20.48 8.65 10.38
C ASP A 96 -19.04 8.11 10.50
N PRO A 97 -18.02 8.99 10.38
CA PRO A 97 -16.63 8.57 10.49
C PRO A 97 -16.24 7.97 11.84
N ASN A 98 -17.00 8.21 12.92
CA ASN A 98 -16.72 7.59 14.22
C ASN A 98 -16.89 6.07 14.21
N ARG A 99 -17.53 5.49 13.19
CA ARG A 99 -17.66 4.04 13.03
C ARG A 99 -16.33 3.33 12.87
N LEU A 100 -15.29 4.02 12.40
CA LEU A 100 -13.93 3.50 12.31
C LEU A 100 -13.35 3.08 13.69
N ALA A 101 -13.93 3.60 14.79
CA ALA A 101 -13.57 3.16 16.13
C ALA A 101 -13.91 1.68 16.37
N GLY A 102 -14.91 1.13 15.69
CA GLY A 102 -15.33 -0.27 15.80
C GLY A 102 -14.65 -1.23 14.83
N ASP A 103 -13.76 -0.75 13.96
CA ASP A 103 -13.06 -1.58 12.98
C ASP A 103 -11.80 -2.24 13.59
N ASP A 104 -11.40 -3.41 13.09
CA ASP A 104 -10.23 -4.16 13.58
C ASP A 104 -8.98 -3.99 12.70
N LEU A 105 -9.05 -3.17 11.65
CA LEU A 105 -7.90 -2.87 10.80
C LEU A 105 -6.79 -2.17 11.60
N ASP A 106 -5.54 -2.61 11.41
CA ASP A 106 -4.36 -1.98 12.00
C ASP A 106 -4.26 -0.51 11.53
N GLU A 107 -3.78 0.40 12.39
CA GLU A 107 -3.65 1.84 12.08
C GLU A 107 -2.85 2.08 10.79
N ILE A 108 -1.74 1.37 10.60
CA ILE A 108 -0.88 1.47 9.41
C ILE A 108 -1.63 1.01 8.15
N ASP A 109 -2.51 0.01 8.27
CA ASP A 109 -3.22 -0.55 7.14
C ASP A 109 -4.30 0.41 6.61
N TRP A 110 -4.79 1.36 7.43
CA TRP A 110 -5.69 2.43 6.98
C TRP A 110 -5.03 3.36 5.95
N PHE A 111 -3.71 3.47 5.94
CA PHE A 111 -2.95 4.38 5.06
C PHE A 111 -2.14 3.60 4.03
N PHE A 112 -2.71 2.50 3.53
CA PHE A 112 -2.01 1.64 2.58
C PHE A 112 -2.04 2.23 1.16
N GLU A 113 -0.90 2.77 0.72
CA GLU A 113 -0.70 3.38 -0.61
C GLU A 113 -1.08 2.45 -1.78
N GLY A 114 -0.86 1.14 -1.62
CA GLY A 114 -0.90 0.15 -2.70
C GLY A 114 -2.23 0.04 -3.45
N VAL A 115 -3.36 0.47 -2.87
CA VAL A 115 -4.68 0.33 -3.52
C VAL A 115 -4.76 1.18 -4.79
N GLN A 116 -4.23 2.40 -4.76
CA GLN A 116 -4.27 3.30 -5.93
C GLN A 116 -3.45 2.71 -7.09
N TYR A 117 -2.26 2.17 -6.79
CA TYR A 117 -1.45 1.45 -7.78
C TYR A 117 -2.13 0.20 -8.30
N ALA A 118 -2.83 -0.57 -7.45
CA ALA A 118 -3.53 -1.77 -7.89
C ALA A 118 -4.60 -1.46 -8.94
N VAL A 119 -5.36 -0.38 -8.72
CA VAL A 119 -6.35 0.10 -9.70
C VAL A 119 -5.66 0.57 -10.97
N HIS A 120 -4.66 1.44 -10.86
CA HIS A 120 -3.91 1.95 -12.01
C HIS A 120 -3.31 0.82 -12.86
N ASP A 121 -2.58 -0.11 -12.24
CA ASP A 121 -1.89 -1.20 -12.92
C ASP A 121 -2.88 -2.20 -13.54
N GLY A 122 -3.98 -2.49 -12.84
CA GLY A 122 -5.04 -3.34 -13.35
C GLY A 122 -5.68 -2.75 -14.61
N VAL A 123 -6.03 -1.46 -14.57
CA VAL A 123 -6.62 -0.75 -15.71
C VAL A 123 -5.63 -0.69 -16.87
N LYS A 124 -4.40 -0.28 -16.60
CA LYS A 124 -3.32 -0.21 -17.60
C LYS A 124 -3.08 -1.54 -18.29
N ALA A 125 -3.12 -2.65 -17.56
CA ALA A 125 -3.01 -3.98 -18.14
C ALA A 125 -4.18 -4.31 -19.08
N ALA A 126 -5.41 -4.00 -18.68
CA ALA A 126 -6.62 -4.26 -19.47
C ALA A 126 -6.73 -3.38 -20.73
N THR A 127 -6.18 -2.16 -20.70
CA THR A 127 -6.19 -1.23 -21.85
C THR A 127 -5.02 -1.43 -22.82
N GLY A 128 -4.15 -2.41 -22.57
CA GLY A 128 -2.94 -2.63 -23.37
C GLY A 128 -1.89 -1.53 -23.20
N GLY A 129 -1.83 -0.90 -22.02
CA GLY A 129 -0.85 0.12 -21.67
C GLY A 129 -1.30 1.57 -21.91
N THR A 130 -2.55 1.78 -22.30
CA THR A 130 -3.12 3.12 -22.52
C THR A 130 -3.67 3.68 -21.21
N ASP A 131 -3.28 4.89 -20.84
CA ASP A 131 -3.86 5.54 -19.66
C ASP A 131 -5.31 5.94 -19.94
N TYR A 132 -6.19 5.72 -18.97
CA TYR A 132 -7.57 6.20 -19.05
C TYR A 132 -7.62 7.70 -18.79
N GLN A 133 -8.56 8.39 -19.44
CA GLN A 133 -8.80 9.80 -19.19
C GLN A 133 -9.89 9.93 -18.13
N ARG A 134 -9.59 10.67 -17.06
CA ARG A 134 -10.57 11.00 -16.05
C ARG A 134 -11.62 11.95 -16.62
N GLU A 135 -12.90 11.69 -16.33
CA GLU A 135 -14.00 12.49 -16.87
C GLU A 135 -14.12 13.88 -16.22
N LYS A 136 -13.82 13.96 -14.91
CA LYS A 136 -13.99 15.17 -14.10
C LYS A 136 -12.66 15.60 -13.51
N ALA A 137 -12.34 16.90 -13.58
CA ALA A 137 -11.18 17.45 -12.88
C ALA A 137 -11.27 17.21 -11.36
N TYR A 138 -10.11 17.01 -10.72
CA TYR A 138 -10.03 16.90 -9.27
C TYR A 138 -10.60 18.13 -8.58
N SER A 139 -11.31 17.90 -7.48
CA SER A 139 -11.69 19.00 -6.59
C SER A 139 -10.44 19.50 -5.86
N LEU A 140 -10.24 20.82 -5.82
CA LEU A 140 -9.07 21.42 -5.18
C LEU A 140 -9.17 21.50 -3.65
N GLN A 141 -10.36 21.29 -3.09
CA GLN A 141 -10.64 21.42 -1.67
C GLN A 141 -11.61 20.33 -1.22
N PRO A 142 -11.48 19.83 0.02
CA PRO A 142 -12.44 18.89 0.59
C PRO A 142 -13.82 19.55 0.75
N SER A 143 -14.86 18.76 0.59
CA SER A 143 -16.23 19.16 0.86
C SER A 143 -16.52 19.27 2.37
N GLY A 144 -17.58 20.01 2.72
CA GLY A 144 -18.00 20.19 4.11
C GLY A 144 -17.26 21.32 4.84
N MET A 145 -17.28 21.27 6.17
CA MET A 145 -16.71 22.31 7.02
C MET A 145 -15.32 21.91 7.50
N ALA A 146 -14.32 22.76 7.23
CA ALA A 146 -12.98 22.61 7.77
C ALA A 146 -12.99 22.71 9.30
N TRP A 147 -11.98 22.11 9.93
CA TRP A 147 -11.78 22.13 11.38
C TRP A 147 -10.42 22.75 11.70
N ALA A 148 -10.29 23.28 12.92
CA ALA A 148 -9.01 23.70 13.46
C ALA A 148 -8.29 22.49 14.07
N GLU A 149 -6.97 22.46 13.96
CA GLU A 149 -6.17 21.30 14.38
C GLU A 149 -6.30 21.03 15.88
N GLU A 150 -6.39 22.09 16.68
CA GLU A 150 -6.62 22.04 18.13
C GLU A 150 -7.96 21.39 18.53
N ASP A 151 -8.95 21.43 17.63
CA ASP A 151 -10.31 20.95 17.91
C ASP A 151 -10.54 19.51 17.39
N VAL A 152 -9.71 19.02 16.47
CA VAL A 152 -10.01 17.80 15.69
C VAL A 152 -10.24 16.57 16.59
N TYR A 153 -9.46 16.40 17.65
CA TYR A 153 -9.63 15.28 18.59
C TYR A 153 -10.95 15.37 19.37
N ALA A 154 -11.42 16.58 19.68
CA ALA A 154 -12.70 16.77 20.35
C ALA A 154 -13.90 16.45 19.42
N LEU A 155 -13.72 16.62 18.11
CA LEU A 155 -14.75 16.32 17.10
C LEU A 155 -14.97 14.80 16.90
N PHE A 156 -13.96 13.96 17.20
CA PHE A 156 -14.03 12.51 17.02
C PHE A 156 -13.74 11.73 18.31
N PRO A 157 -14.55 11.89 19.37
CA PRO A 157 -14.22 11.40 20.71
C PRO A 157 -14.05 9.88 20.78
N LYS A 158 -14.79 9.10 19.97
CA LYS A 158 -14.64 7.64 19.93
C LYS A 158 -13.33 7.21 19.27
N LEU A 159 -12.94 7.90 18.19
CA LEU A 159 -11.66 7.66 17.55
C LEU A 159 -10.52 8.08 18.46
N SER A 160 -10.60 9.25 19.09
CA SER A 160 -9.59 9.71 20.04
C SER A 160 -9.46 8.81 21.26
N GLN A 161 -10.56 8.25 21.77
CA GLN A 161 -10.46 7.27 22.86
C GLN A 161 -9.65 6.03 22.44
N LYS A 162 -9.87 5.54 21.22
CA LYS A 162 -9.19 4.35 20.69
C LYS A 162 -7.74 4.61 20.29
N PHE A 163 -7.50 5.67 19.54
CA PHE A 163 -6.22 5.94 18.88
C PHE A 163 -5.37 6.99 19.63
N ALA A 164 -5.98 7.91 20.38
CA ALA A 164 -5.30 9.06 21.01
C ALA A 164 -5.11 8.95 22.54
N SER A 165 -5.34 7.78 23.17
CA SER A 165 -5.12 7.63 24.62
C SER A 165 -3.66 7.95 25.05
N PRO A 166 -3.45 8.67 26.18
CA PRO A 166 -2.22 9.39 26.47
C PRO A 166 -1.12 8.48 27.06
N SER A 167 -0.34 7.83 26.20
CA SER A 167 1.04 7.37 26.53
C SER A 167 1.91 7.02 25.31
N ALA A 168 1.39 7.11 24.08
CA ALA A 168 2.06 6.50 22.93
C ALA A 168 2.95 7.43 22.08
N HIS A 169 2.95 8.75 22.29
CA HIS A 169 3.85 9.65 21.55
C HIS A 169 5.33 9.55 21.99
N THR A 170 5.68 8.57 22.84
CA THR A 170 7.09 8.24 23.17
C THR A 170 7.36 6.72 23.28
N GLN A 171 6.42 5.82 22.94
CA GLN A 171 6.62 4.36 23.15
C GLN A 171 6.20 3.43 21.99
N SER A 172 5.99 3.92 20.77
CA SER A 172 5.75 3.05 19.60
C SER A 172 7.01 2.62 18.84
N ILE A 173 8.20 2.75 19.45
CA ILE A 173 9.33 1.88 19.10
C ILE A 173 9.08 0.53 19.79
N VAL A 174 8.53 -0.41 19.02
CA VAL A 174 8.48 -1.87 19.26
C VAL A 174 7.32 -2.36 20.14
N LYS A 175 6.15 -2.55 19.51
CA LYS A 175 5.32 -3.75 19.74
C LYS A 175 4.81 -4.31 18.41
N ILE A 176 5.75 -4.81 17.61
CA ILE A 176 5.40 -5.65 16.45
C ILE A 176 4.94 -7.02 17.02
N PRO A 177 3.80 -7.57 16.59
CA PRO A 177 3.35 -8.90 17.04
C PRO A 177 4.43 -9.96 16.77
N ALA A 178 4.68 -10.86 17.72
CA ALA A 178 5.78 -11.84 17.64
C ALA A 178 5.77 -12.68 16.33
N GLY A 179 4.58 -12.90 15.74
CA GLY A 179 4.42 -13.54 14.44
C GLY A 179 4.91 -12.69 13.25
N LYS A 180 4.61 -11.37 13.24
CA LYS A 180 5.07 -10.43 12.20
C LYS A 180 6.58 -10.14 12.34
N ILE A 181 7.13 -10.10 13.56
CA ILE A 181 8.57 -10.01 13.83
C ILE A 181 9.35 -11.14 13.14
N LYS A 182 8.85 -12.37 13.19
CA LYS A 182 9.54 -13.53 12.59
C LYS A 182 9.68 -13.39 11.07
N ARG A 183 8.69 -12.77 10.40
CA ARG A 183 8.68 -12.51 8.94
C ARG A 183 9.57 -11.33 8.54
N TYR A 184 9.59 -10.26 9.34
CA TYR A 184 10.50 -9.13 9.12
C TYR A 184 11.95 -9.49 9.44
N LEU A 185 12.21 -10.22 10.52
CA LEU A 185 13.55 -10.69 10.88
C LEU A 185 14.09 -11.71 9.88
N SER A 186 13.25 -12.57 9.27
CA SER A 186 13.70 -13.46 8.22
C SER A 186 14.09 -12.69 6.96
N ARG A 187 13.30 -11.69 6.55
CA ARG A 187 13.63 -10.77 5.45
C ARG A 187 14.88 -9.94 5.74
N LEU A 188 15.04 -9.44 6.95
CA LEU A 188 16.21 -8.67 7.38
C LEU A 188 17.47 -9.54 7.41
N LYS A 189 17.38 -10.80 7.88
CA LYS A 189 18.51 -11.74 7.83
C LYS A 189 18.94 -12.03 6.40
N ILE A 190 17.99 -12.20 5.47
CA ILE A 190 18.30 -12.37 4.04
C ILE A 190 19.04 -11.14 3.50
N TRP A 191 18.54 -9.93 3.79
CA TRP A 191 19.18 -8.68 3.37
C TRP A 191 20.56 -8.48 4.00
N LEU A 192 20.72 -8.75 5.30
CA LEU A 192 22.02 -8.65 5.98
C LEU A 192 23.03 -9.67 5.43
N SER A 193 22.60 -10.89 5.10
CA SER A 193 23.47 -11.86 4.41
C SER A 193 23.88 -11.40 3.02
N ILE A 194 22.96 -10.77 2.26
CA ILE A 194 23.28 -10.19 0.94
C ILE A 194 24.28 -9.04 1.07
N ILE A 195 24.08 -8.14 2.03
CA ILE A 195 24.98 -7.01 2.31
C ILE A 195 26.37 -7.50 2.74
N ALA A 196 26.45 -8.53 3.59
CA ALA A 196 27.72 -9.10 4.03
C ALA A 196 28.50 -9.75 2.87
N VAL A 197 27.82 -10.45 1.96
CA VAL A 197 28.44 -10.99 0.74
C VAL A 197 28.96 -9.85 -0.15
N PHE A 198 28.18 -8.78 -0.35
CA PHE A 198 28.62 -7.60 -1.09
C PHE A 198 29.87 -6.95 -0.49
N ALA A 199 29.86 -6.72 0.83
CA ALA A 199 31.00 -6.13 1.54
C ALA A 199 32.24 -7.02 1.40
N GLY A 200 32.09 -8.34 1.53
CA GLY A 200 33.18 -9.31 1.33
C GLY A 200 33.75 -9.28 -0.08
N CYS A 201 32.90 -9.24 -1.12
CA CYS A 201 33.37 -9.16 -2.50
C CYS A 201 34.07 -7.83 -2.83
N ILE A 202 33.62 -6.71 -2.25
CA ILE A 202 34.29 -5.41 -2.39
C ILE A 202 35.68 -5.45 -1.74
N ILE A 203 35.80 -6.02 -0.55
CA ILE A 203 37.07 -6.18 0.15
C ILE A 203 38.02 -7.07 -0.68
N ILE A 204 37.55 -8.20 -1.19
CA ILE A 204 38.34 -9.08 -2.08
C ILE A 204 38.80 -8.33 -3.34
N ALA A 205 37.90 -7.60 -4.00
CA ALA A 205 38.23 -6.84 -5.21
C ALA A 205 39.22 -5.69 -4.93
N HIS A 206 39.18 -5.08 -3.75
CA HIS A 206 40.06 -3.98 -3.40
C HIS A 206 41.47 -4.46 -3.00
N TYR A 207 41.56 -5.55 -2.24
CA TYR A 207 42.83 -5.99 -1.64
C TYR A 207 43.51 -7.15 -2.39
N ILE A 208 42.75 -8.01 -3.09
CA ILE A 208 43.30 -9.22 -3.75
C ILE A 208 43.52 -8.99 -5.25
N SER A 209 42.67 -8.21 -5.92
CA SER A 209 42.85 -7.91 -7.36
C SER A 209 44.22 -7.30 -7.72
N PRO A 210 44.83 -6.40 -6.90
CA PRO A 210 46.18 -5.91 -7.14
C PRO A 210 47.26 -7.00 -7.07
N LEU A 211 47.10 -7.98 -6.17
CA LEU A 211 48.04 -9.10 -5.99
C LEU A 211 47.99 -10.10 -7.15
N LEU A 212 46.86 -10.17 -7.86
CA LEU A 212 46.64 -11.05 -9.01
C LEU A 212 46.83 -10.33 -10.36
N GLY A 213 47.20 -9.04 -10.37
CA GLY A 213 47.35 -8.25 -11.60
C GLY A 213 46.04 -7.96 -12.33
N ILE A 214 44.89 -8.11 -11.66
CA ILE A 214 43.57 -7.94 -12.24
C ILE A 214 43.15 -6.46 -12.12
N ASN A 215 42.63 -5.90 -13.21
CA ASN A 215 42.10 -4.55 -13.22
C ASN A 215 40.89 -4.45 -12.26
N ILE A 216 41.02 -3.62 -11.22
CA ILE A 216 40.01 -3.43 -10.16
C ILE A 216 38.63 -3.06 -10.74
N LYS A 217 38.57 -2.27 -11.81
CA LYS A 217 37.29 -1.91 -12.46
C LYS A 217 36.58 -3.12 -13.06
N MET A 218 37.34 -4.05 -13.65
CA MET A 218 36.79 -5.30 -14.20
C MET A 218 36.36 -6.27 -13.10
N ALA A 219 37.12 -6.33 -11.99
CA ALA A 219 36.77 -7.15 -10.83
C ALA A 219 35.48 -6.67 -10.14
N LEU A 220 35.32 -5.35 -9.99
CA LEU A 220 34.10 -4.74 -9.44
C LEU A 220 32.89 -4.97 -10.37
N LEU A 221 33.08 -4.82 -11.69
CA LEU A 221 32.02 -5.09 -12.67
C LEU A 221 31.56 -6.55 -12.65
N ALA A 222 32.50 -7.51 -12.64
CA ALA A 222 32.20 -8.94 -12.54
C ALA A 222 31.45 -9.27 -11.24
N THR A 223 31.84 -8.65 -10.13
CA THR A 223 31.16 -8.77 -8.83
C THR A 223 29.72 -8.25 -8.92
N MET A 224 29.50 -7.06 -9.47
CA MET A 224 28.16 -6.49 -9.63
C MET A 224 27.25 -7.36 -10.50
N VAL A 225 27.78 -7.89 -11.62
CA VAL A 225 27.03 -8.79 -12.51
C VAL A 225 26.68 -10.10 -11.80
N ALA A 226 27.61 -10.71 -11.05
CA ALA A 226 27.36 -11.93 -10.30
C ALA A 226 26.26 -11.73 -9.24
N VAL A 227 26.27 -10.59 -8.53
CA VAL A 227 25.22 -10.32 -7.55
C VAL A 227 23.88 -10.03 -8.23
N TYR A 228 23.85 -9.31 -9.34
CA TYR A 228 22.63 -9.09 -10.10
C TYR A 228 21.99 -10.41 -10.56
N LEU A 229 22.80 -11.36 -11.04
CA LEU A 229 22.34 -12.70 -11.43
C LEU A 229 21.80 -13.49 -10.24
N LEU A 230 22.49 -13.47 -9.09
CA LEU A 230 22.03 -14.14 -7.87
C LEU A 230 20.72 -13.55 -7.34
N LEU A 231 20.56 -12.23 -7.38
CA LEU A 231 19.31 -11.54 -7.03
C LEU A 231 18.18 -11.91 -8.00
N SER A 232 18.47 -11.94 -9.30
CA SER A 232 17.49 -12.32 -10.33
C SER A 232 17.02 -13.77 -10.17
N ILE A 233 17.94 -14.70 -9.89
CA ILE A 233 17.63 -16.11 -9.61
C ILE A 233 16.82 -16.23 -8.31
N GLY A 234 17.18 -15.46 -7.27
CA GLY A 234 16.43 -15.43 -6.00
C GLY A 234 14.98 -14.95 -6.18
N VAL A 235 14.76 -13.92 -6.99
CA VAL A 235 13.43 -13.42 -7.34
C VAL A 235 12.63 -14.46 -8.12
N GLU A 236 13.27 -15.19 -9.05
CA GLU A 236 12.58 -16.19 -9.87
C GLU A 236 12.25 -17.48 -9.09
N ILE A 237 13.11 -17.90 -8.16
CA ILE A 237 12.82 -18.99 -7.22
C ILE A 237 11.66 -18.62 -6.28
N TYR A 238 11.59 -17.35 -5.85
CA TYR A 238 10.48 -16.84 -5.05
C TYR A 238 9.16 -16.90 -5.83
N ARG A 239 9.15 -16.37 -7.07
CA ARG A 239 7.99 -16.45 -7.99
C ARG A 239 7.55 -17.89 -8.25
N TYR A 240 8.51 -18.81 -8.39
CA TYR A 240 8.23 -20.23 -8.57
C TYR A 240 7.56 -20.88 -7.34
N ARG A 241 8.03 -20.56 -6.11
CA ARG A 241 7.40 -21.07 -4.88
C ARG A 241 5.99 -20.53 -4.68
N VAL A 242 5.77 -19.25 -4.94
CA VAL A 242 4.45 -18.61 -4.84
C VAL A 242 3.45 -19.27 -5.80
N ARG A 243 3.87 -19.62 -7.03
CA ARG A 243 3.03 -20.36 -7.99
C ARG A 243 2.65 -21.79 -7.59
N LYS A 244 3.42 -22.44 -6.70
CA LYS A 244 3.19 -23.84 -6.30
C LYS A 244 2.40 -23.98 -5.00
N SER A 245 2.20 -22.87 -4.28
CA SER A 245 1.39 -22.77 -3.06
C SER A 245 -0.04 -22.27 -3.32
N VAL A 246 -0.41 -22.09 -4.59
CA VAL A 246 -1.77 -21.86 -5.11
C VAL A 246 -2.23 -23.15 -5.78
#